data_AF-A0AAU4GQ72-F1
#
_entry.id   AF-A0AAU4GQ72-F1
#
_cell.length_a   1.000
_cell.length_b   1.000
_cell.length_c   1.000
_cell.angle_alpha   90.00
_cell.angle_beta   90.00
_cell.angle_gamma   90.00
#
_symmetry.space_group_name_H-M   'P 1'
#
loop_
_entity.id
_entity.type
_entity.pdbx_description
1 polymer ?
#
loop_
_entity_poly.entity_id
_entity_poly.type
_entity_poly.pdbx_seq_one_letter_code
_entity_poly.pdbx_strand_id
1 'polypeptide(L)' 'MSGVVERIKRFARSPQGRRTVEQVRRAAADPRRQAQARRLLGRLRGRR' A
#
# COMPACT_ATOMS: atom_id res chain seq x y z
N MET A 1 -20.22 -11.68 4.60
CA MET A 1 -18.86 -11.17 4.28
C MET A 1 -18.82 -10.20 3.08
N SER A 2 -19.95 -9.81 2.50
CA SER A 2 -20.02 -8.98 1.28
C SER A 2 -19.86 -7.48 1.53
N GLY A 3 -20.42 -6.95 2.62
CA GLY A 3 -20.47 -5.49 2.86
C GLY A 3 -19.11 -4.82 3.10
N VAL A 4 -18.15 -5.50 3.75
CA VAL A 4 -16.83 -4.92 4.05
C VAL A 4 -16.00 -4.79 2.77
N VAL A 5 -15.98 -5.83 1.93
CA VAL A 5 -15.28 -5.83 0.64
C VAL A 5 -15.87 -4.77 -0.29
N GLU A 6 -17.19 -4.62 -0.29
CA GLU A 6 -17.88 -3.63 -1.11
C GLU A 6 -17.63 -2.20 -0.64
N ARG A 7 -17.55 -1.98 0.68
CA ARG A 7 -17.16 -0.70 1.27
C ARG A 7 -15.71 -0.34 0.95
N ILE A 8 -14.79 -1.30 0.97
CA ILE A 8 -13.39 -1.10 0.54
C ILE A 8 -13.33 -0.76 -0.95
N LYS A 9 -14.06 -1.47 -1.81
CA LYS A 9 -14.15 -1.16 -3.25
C LYS A 9 -14.71 0.25 -3.48
N ARG A 10 -15.78 0.62 -2.76
CA ARG A 10 -16.40 1.95 -2.86
C ARG A 10 -15.46 3.04 -2.35
N PHE A 11 -14.75 2.79 -1.26
CA PHE A 11 -13.70 3.68 -0.75
C PHE A 11 -12.56 3.84 -1.75
N ALA A 12 -12.02 2.75 -2.30
CA ALA A 12 -10.95 2.79 -3.30
C ALA A 12 -11.35 3.55 -4.58
N ARG A 13 -12.64 3.51 -4.95
CA ARG A 13 -13.19 4.28 -6.09
C ARG A 13 -13.49 5.75 -5.76
N SER A 14 -13.57 6.11 -4.48
CA SER A 14 -13.82 7.49 -4.04
C SER A 14 -12.61 8.40 -4.32
N PRO A 15 -12.79 9.73 -4.44
CA PRO A 15 -11.68 10.67 -4.63
C PRO A 15 -10.66 10.63 -3.49
N GLN A 16 -11.08 10.36 -2.25
CA GLN A 16 -10.18 10.16 -1.12
C GLN A 16 -9.35 8.88 -1.28
N GLY A 17 -9.99 7.75 -1.60
CA GLY A 17 -9.28 6.48 -1.82
C GLY A 17 -8.35 6.52 -3.03
N ARG A 18 -8.74 7.20 -4.12
CA ARG A 18 -7.84 7.41 -5.27
C ARG A 18 -6.59 8.17 -4.87
N ARG A 19 -6.71 9.25 -4.09
CA ARG A 19 -5.54 9.99 -3.57
C ARG A 19 -4.67 9.11 -2.68
N THR A 20 -5.25 8.29 -1.82
CA THR A 20 -4.49 7.34 -0.99
C THR A 20 -3.77 6.32 -1.87
N VAL A 21 -4.44 5.73 -2.84
CA VAL A 21 -3.84 4.78 -3.79
C VAL A 21 -2.75 5.45 -4.62
N GLU A 22 -2.93 6.69 -5.07
CA GLU A 22 -1.91 7.44 -5.81
C GLU A 22 -0.69 7.80 -4.96
N GLN A 23 -0.89 8.19 -3.70
CA GLN A 23 0.21 8.44 -2.76
C GLN A 23 0.99 7.16 -2.50
N VAL A 24 0.30 6.05 -2.27
CA VAL A 24 0.92 4.73 -2.13
C VAL A 24 1.62 4.33 -3.41
N ARG A 25 1.01 4.56 -4.58
CA ARG A 25 1.58 4.22 -5.88
C ARG A 25 2.81 5.05 -6.19
N ARG A 26 2.82 6.35 -5.88
CA ARG A 26 4.03 7.21 -5.97
C ARG A 26 5.12 6.75 -5.01
N ALA A 27 4.76 6.49 -3.76
CA ALA A 27 5.70 5.99 -2.76
C ALA A 27 6.26 4.61 -3.13
N ALA A 28 5.48 3.76 -3.80
CA ALA A 28 5.88 2.45 -4.29
C ALA A 28 6.62 2.51 -5.64
N ALA A 29 6.32 3.50 -6.48
CA ALA A 29 6.99 3.75 -7.75
C ALA A 29 8.40 4.33 -7.56
N ASP A 30 8.70 4.90 -6.39
CA ASP A 30 10.05 5.30 -6.04
C ASP A 30 10.96 4.06 -5.81
N PRO A 31 11.92 3.78 -6.69
CA PRO A 31 12.83 2.64 -6.52
C PRO A 31 13.69 2.77 -5.26
N ARG A 32 13.98 4.01 -4.84
CA ARG A 32 14.72 4.31 -3.59
C ARG A 32 13.94 3.88 -2.35
N ARG A 33 12.63 4.14 -2.32
CA ARG A 33 11.75 3.68 -1.22
C ARG A 33 11.54 2.18 -1.29
N GLN A 34 11.46 1.60 -2.48
CA GLN A 34 11.34 0.16 -2.66
C GLN A 34 12.55 -0.60 -2.12
N ALA A 35 13.77 -0.10 -2.35
CA ALA A 35 15.00 -0.68 -1.78
C ALA A 35 15.03 -0.58 -0.24
N GLN A 36 14.58 0.55 0.31
CA GLN A 36 14.51 0.76 1.76
C GLN A 36 13.45 -0.14 2.42
N ALA A 37 12.28 -0.28 1.79
CA ALA A 37 11.23 -1.20 2.21
C ALA A 37 11.69 -2.66 2.11
N ARG A 38 12.38 -3.05 1.04
CA ARG A 38 12.97 -4.40 0.91
C ARG A 38 14.00 -4.68 2.00
N ARG A 39 14.86 -3.71 2.36
CA ARG A 39 15.80 -3.85 3.48
C ARG A 39 15.10 -3.98 4.83
N LEU A 40 14.06 -3.18 5.08
CA LEU A 40 13.26 -3.25 6.31
C LEU A 40 12.52 -4.58 6.41
N LEU A 41 11.88 -5.02 5.33
CA LEU A 41 11.24 -6.33 5.26
C LEU A 41 12.25 -7.47 5.44
N GLY A 42 13.45 -7.37 4.86
CA GLY A 42 14.53 -8.34 5.05
C GLY A 42 14.98 -8.43 6.52
N ARG A 43 15.09 -7.30 7.22
CA ARG A 43 15.41 -7.27 8.67
C ARG A 43 14.30 -7.89 9.51
N LEU A 44 13.03 -7.62 9.19
CA LEU A 44 11.90 -8.21 9.88
C LEU A 44 11.79 -9.72 9.63
N ARG A 45 12.10 -10.16 8.42
CA ARG A 45 12.03 -11.57 8.02
C ARG A 45 13.21 -12.40 8.53
N GLY A 46 14.38 -11.80 8.72
CA GLY A 46 15.58 -12.44 9.27
C GLY A 46 15.65 -12.47 10.79
N ARG A 47 14.60 -12.03 11.50
CA ARG A 47 14.50 -12.06 12.96
C ARG A 47 13.66 -13.24 13.49
N ARG A 48 13.52 -14.28 12.68
CA ARG A 48 12.90 -15.55 13.05
C ARG A 48 13.96 -16.61 13.22
#